data_AF-A0A1M3GUU5-F1
#
_entry.id   AF-A0A1M3GUU5-F1
#
_cell.length_a   1.000
_cell.length_b   1.000
_cell.length_c   1.000
_cell.angle_alpha   90.00
_cell.angle_beta   90.00
_cell.angle_gamma   90.00
#
_symmetry.space_group_name_H-M   'P 1'
#
loop_
_entity.id
_entity.type
_entity.pdbx_description
1 polymer ?
#
loop_
_entity_poly.entity_id
_entity_poly.type
_entity_poly.pdbx_seq_one_letter_code
_entity_poly.pdbx_strand_id
1 'polypeptide(L)'
;MTVEHLIGKSQGGYLKQIHTAVEMRFPNLSPLACESLSHRIDTLNTVTACSFCNSTTSRDVSEKSMPELLHEATGTIEEVEAYIAAELQRVLKRKRLDVQWKLASIKEAFQREVHTEINAGASPAV
;
A
#
# COMPACT_ATOMS: atom_id res chain seq x y z
N MET A 1 4.22 11.47 9.89
CA MET A 1 3.66 10.31 9.18
C MET A 1 2.79 10.83 8.05
N THR A 2 2.83 10.20 6.89
CA THR A 2 1.96 10.51 5.74
C THR A 2 0.86 9.46 5.63
N VAL A 3 -0.26 9.85 5.01
CA VAL A 3 -1.35 8.93 4.66
C VAL A 3 -1.12 8.46 3.23
N GLU A 4 -1.09 7.16 3.04
CA GLU A 4 -0.84 6.51 1.75
C GLU A 4 -1.90 5.46 1.46
N HIS A 5 -2.08 5.13 0.19
CA HIS A 5 -2.99 4.08 -0.24
C HIS A 5 -2.19 2.87 -0.76
N LEU A 6 -2.60 1.65 -0.37
CA LEU A 6 -1.96 0.41 -0.82
C LEU A 6 -2.13 0.20 -2.32
N ILE A 7 -3.36 0.38 -2.79
CA ILE A 7 -3.72 0.53 -4.20
C ILE A 7 -3.84 2.02 -4.48
N GLY A 8 -2.99 2.54 -5.35
CA GLY A 8 -2.91 3.97 -5.63
C GLY A 8 -4.01 4.49 -6.56
N LYS A 9 -4.01 5.81 -6.79
CA LYS A 9 -4.98 6.52 -7.65
C LYS A 9 -5.05 5.96 -9.08
N SER A 10 -3.91 5.63 -9.67
CA SER A 10 -3.85 5.06 -11.03
C SER A 10 -4.56 3.71 -11.15
N GLN A 11 -4.80 3.04 -10.03
CA GLN A 11 -5.47 1.74 -9.94
C GLN A 11 -6.86 1.83 -9.29
N GLY A 12 -7.42 3.03 -9.21
CA GLY A 12 -8.77 3.23 -8.68
C GLY A 12 -8.90 3.16 -7.16
N GLY A 13 -7.80 3.24 -6.40
CA GLY A 13 -7.84 3.07 -4.95
C GLY A 13 -8.18 4.32 -4.14
N TYR A 14 -8.58 5.43 -4.76
CA TYR A 14 -9.04 6.62 -4.03
C TYR A 14 -10.55 6.56 -3.84
N LEU A 15 -11.05 7.02 -2.70
CA LEU A 15 -12.48 7.01 -2.33
C LEU A 15 -13.45 7.29 -3.47
N LYS A 16 -13.26 8.34 -4.28
CA LYS A 16 -14.17 8.65 -5.40
C LYS A 16 -14.23 7.53 -6.44
N GLN A 17 -13.08 6.92 -6.77
CA GLN A 17 -12.99 5.81 -7.72
C GLN A 17 -13.53 4.51 -7.11
N ILE A 18 -13.26 4.29 -5.81
CA ILE A 18 -13.85 3.18 -5.04
C ILE A 18 -15.38 3.28 -5.08
N HIS A 19 -15.93 4.46 -4.81
CA HIS A 19 -17.37 4.70 -4.82
C HIS A 19 -18.00 4.34 -6.16
N THR A 20 -17.45 4.84 -7.27
CA THR A 20 -17.94 4.49 -8.61
C THR A 20 -17.87 2.98 -8.87
N ALA A 21 -16.81 2.30 -8.42
CA ALA A 21 -16.70 0.86 -8.57
C ALA A 21 -17.72 0.08 -7.71
N VAL A 22 -18.01 0.56 -6.50
CA VAL A 22 -19.05 0.01 -5.62
C VAL A 22 -20.44 0.19 -6.23
N GLU A 23 -20.77 1.36 -6.76
CA GLU A 23 -22.04 1.64 -7.45
C GLU A 23 -22.25 0.70 -8.65
N MET A 24 -21.20 0.49 -9.44
CA MET A 24 -21.25 -0.43 -10.58
C MET A 24 -21.44 -1.89 -10.15
N ARG A 25 -20.80 -2.30 -9.04
CA ARG A 25 -20.87 -3.68 -8.55
C ARG A 25 -22.20 -4.00 -7.88
N PHE A 26 -22.76 -3.03 -7.15
CA PHE A 26 -23.95 -3.18 -6.33
C PHE A 26 -25.01 -2.12 -6.70
N PRO A 27 -25.62 -2.19 -7.90
CA PRO A 27 -26.53 -1.16 -8.40
C PRO A 27 -27.82 -1.01 -7.57
N ASN A 28 -28.14 -2.02 -6.74
CA ASN A 28 -29.34 -2.03 -5.90
C ASN A 28 -29.07 -1.55 -4.46
N LEU A 29 -27.83 -1.19 -4.12
CA LEU A 29 -27.55 -0.60 -2.81
C LEU A 29 -28.18 0.79 -2.69
N SER A 30 -28.65 1.11 -1.48
CA SER A 30 -29.04 2.49 -1.20
C SER A 30 -27.82 3.41 -1.27
N PRO A 31 -28.00 4.71 -1.56
CA PRO A 31 -26.89 5.66 -1.60
C PRO A 31 -26.06 5.66 -0.30
N LEU A 32 -26.73 5.58 0.85
CA LEU A 32 -26.06 5.54 2.17
C LEU A 32 -25.25 4.24 2.36
N ALA A 33 -25.77 3.10 1.90
CA ALA A 33 -25.05 1.83 2.01
C ALA A 33 -23.84 1.78 1.06
N CYS A 34 -23.96 2.37 -0.13
CA CYS A 34 -22.86 2.53 -1.08
C CYS A 34 -21.75 3.42 -0.49
N GLU A 35 -22.11 4.57 0.06
CA GLU A 35 -21.18 5.48 0.74
C GLU A 35 -20.47 4.78 1.90
N SER A 36 -21.23 4.09 2.76
CA SER A 36 -20.68 3.35 3.90
C SER A 36 -19.67 2.28 3.46
N LEU A 37 -20.03 1.44 2.47
CA LEU A 37 -19.14 0.40 1.95
C LEU A 37 -17.88 1.00 1.31
N SER A 38 -18.03 2.08 0.55
CA SER A 38 -16.90 2.77 -0.08
C SER A 38 -15.90 3.29 0.96
N HIS A 39 -16.39 3.90 2.04
CA HIS A 39 -15.55 4.37 3.14
C HIS A 39 -14.85 3.24 3.89
N ARG A 40 -15.51 2.10 4.10
CA ARG A 40 -14.86 0.93 4.72
C ARG A 40 -13.73 0.39 3.86
N ILE A 41 -13.94 0.25 2.55
CA ILE A 41 -12.90 -0.18 1.61
C ILE A 41 -11.75 0.84 1.54
N ASP A 42 -12.06 2.13 1.48
CA ASP A 42 -11.05 3.20 1.49
C ASP A 42 -10.20 3.17 2.76
N THR A 43 -10.84 2.95 3.91
CA THR A 43 -10.16 2.78 5.21
C THR A 43 -9.23 1.57 5.20
N LEU A 44 -9.67 0.43 4.65
CA LEU A 44 -8.83 -0.77 4.50
C LEU A 44 -7.64 -0.53 3.56
N ASN A 45 -7.83 0.28 2.53
CA ASN A 45 -6.80 0.63 1.56
C ASN A 45 -5.82 1.69 2.07
N THR A 46 -6.17 2.38 3.16
CA THR A 46 -5.40 3.49 3.73
C THR A 46 -4.43 2.99 4.80
N VAL A 47 -3.17 3.38 4.68
CA VAL A 47 -2.10 3.07 5.65
C VAL A 47 -1.30 4.31 5.99
N THR A 48 -0.71 4.31 7.18
CA THR A 48 0.26 5.34 7.56
C THR A 48 1.66 4.95 7.09
N ALA A 49 2.40 5.94 6.59
CA ALA A 49 3.77 5.78 6.12
C ALA A 49 4.73 6.71 6.87
N CYS A 50 5.98 6.28 6.97
CA CYS A 50 7.04 7.12 7.50
C CYS A 50 7.35 8.25 6.53
N SER A 51 7.36 9.49 7.03
CA SER A 51 7.57 10.70 6.23
C SER A 51 8.98 10.82 5.64
N PHE A 52 9.96 10.05 6.13
CA PHE A 52 11.36 10.09 5.67
C PHE A 52 11.68 9.01 4.65
N CYS A 53 11.34 7.76 4.92
CA CYS A 53 11.64 6.64 4.02
C CYS A 53 10.50 6.32 3.04
N ASN A 54 9.33 6.95 3.21
CA ASN A 54 8.07 6.66 2.49
C ASN A 54 7.83 5.16 2.29
N SER A 55 8.20 4.38 3.31
CA SER A 55 8.51 2.96 3.23
C SER A 55 7.31 2.05 3.09
N THR A 56 6.13 2.60 2.82
CA THR A 56 4.91 1.85 2.58
C THR A 56 4.44 1.95 1.14
N THR A 57 5.06 2.80 0.32
CA THR A 57 4.73 2.96 -1.10
C THR A 57 6.00 3.04 -1.94
N SER A 58 6.63 1.88 -2.16
CA SER A 58 7.16 1.63 -3.50
C SER A 58 6.07 2.02 -4.49
N ARG A 59 6.41 2.83 -5.51
CA ARG A 59 5.52 3.19 -6.64
C ARG A 59 5.05 1.95 -7.43
N ASP A 60 5.47 0.77 -6.98
CA ASP A 60 5.00 -0.54 -7.37
C ASP A 60 3.47 -0.62 -7.37
N VAL A 61 3.00 -1.09 -8.51
CA VAL A 61 1.60 -1.22 -8.90
C VAL A 61 1.14 -2.58 -8.39
N SER A 62 -0.03 -2.65 -7.77
CA SER A 62 -0.60 -3.95 -7.38
C SER A 62 -0.98 -4.77 -8.60
N GLU A 63 -0.92 -6.09 -8.52
CA GLU A 63 -1.31 -6.99 -9.62
C GLU A 63 -2.76 -6.77 -10.08
N LYS A 64 -3.63 -6.37 -9.14
CA LYS A 64 -5.03 -6.06 -9.38
C LYS A 64 -5.33 -4.63 -8.94
N SER A 65 -6.15 -3.95 -9.73
CA SER A 65 -6.77 -2.67 -9.41
C SER A 65 -7.98 -2.84 -8.48
N MET A 66 -8.42 -1.76 -7.83
CA MET A 66 -9.57 -1.86 -6.93
C MET A 66 -10.88 -2.29 -7.64
N PRO A 67 -11.20 -1.79 -8.85
CA PRO A 67 -12.37 -2.28 -9.59
C PRO A 67 -12.29 -3.77 -9.94
N GLU A 68 -11.09 -4.28 -10.27
CA GLU A 68 -10.90 -5.72 -10.52
C GLU A 68 -11.16 -6.53 -9.25
N LEU A 69 -10.63 -6.09 -8.11
CA LEU A 69 -10.89 -6.74 -6.81
C LEU A 69 -12.38 -6.76 -6.45
N LEU A 70 -13.09 -5.65 -6.67
CA LEU A 70 -14.52 -5.54 -6.44
C LEU A 70 -15.36 -6.44 -7.36
N HIS A 71 -14.92 -6.64 -8.61
CA HIS A 71 -15.65 -7.43 -9.59
C HIS A 71 -15.39 -8.93 -9.47
N GLU A 72 -14.15 -9.33 -9.20
CA GLU A 72 -13.75 -10.73 -9.02
C GLU A 72 -14.33 -11.33 -7.74
N ALA A 73 -14.52 -10.51 -6.70
CA ALA A 73 -15.14 -10.94 -5.47
C ALA A 73 -16.61 -11.35 -5.70
N THR A 74 -16.92 -12.59 -5.34
CA THR A 74 -18.27 -13.16 -5.37
C THR A 74 -18.85 -13.23 -3.97
N GLY A 75 -20.16 -13.09 -3.84
CA GLY A 75 -20.86 -13.29 -2.57
C GLY A 75 -21.59 -12.06 -2.06
N THR A 76 -21.85 -12.03 -0.76
CA THR A 76 -22.44 -10.90 -0.05
C THR A 76 -21.47 -9.74 0.06
N ILE A 77 -21.96 -8.58 0.51
CA ILE A 77 -21.12 -7.38 0.73
C ILE A 77 -19.99 -7.69 1.71
N GLU A 78 -20.28 -8.44 2.76
CA GLU A 78 -19.34 -8.82 3.80
C GLU A 78 -18.26 -9.77 3.25
N GLU A 79 -18.64 -10.70 2.38
CA GLU A 79 -17.69 -11.62 1.72
C GLU A 79 -16.78 -10.86 0.76
N VAL A 80 -17.32 -9.89 0.00
CA VAL A 80 -16.55 -9.02 -0.89
C VAL A 80 -15.57 -8.14 -0.10
N GLU A 81 -16.03 -7.53 0.99
CA GLU A 81 -15.19 -6.71 1.86
C GLU A 81 -14.06 -7.54 2.50
N ALA A 82 -14.37 -8.75 2.97
CA ALA A 82 -13.38 -9.67 3.53
C ALA A 82 -12.33 -10.10 2.48
N TYR A 83 -12.75 -10.38 1.24
CA TYR A 83 -11.84 -10.67 0.13
C TYR A 83 -10.89 -9.49 -0.15
N ILE A 84 -11.45 -8.28 -0.30
CA ILE A 84 -10.64 -7.07 -0.54
C ILE A 84 -9.65 -6.84 0.61
N ALA A 85 -10.09 -6.98 1.87
CA ALA A 85 -9.23 -6.86 3.03
C ALA A 85 -8.04 -7.83 2.96
N ALA A 86 -8.28 -9.09 2.59
CA ALA A 86 -7.24 -10.10 2.46
C ALA A 86 -6.22 -9.74 1.35
N GLU A 87 -6.69 -9.26 0.20
CA GLU A 87 -5.82 -8.82 -0.90
C GLU A 87 -4.98 -7.59 -0.53
N LEU A 88 -5.58 -6.62 0.14
CA LEU A 88 -4.86 -5.44 0.63
C LEU A 88 -3.77 -5.81 1.64
N GLN A 89 -4.02 -6.80 2.52
CA GLN A 89 -2.99 -7.31 3.42
C GLN A 89 -1.83 -7.99 2.68
N ARG A 90 -2.11 -8.70 1.58
CA ARG A 90 -1.06 -9.28 0.71
C ARG A 90 -0.22 -8.19 0.06
N VAL A 91 -0.85 -7.15 -0.49
CA VAL A 91 -0.19 -5.97 -1.06
C VAL A 91 0.71 -5.30 -0.01
N LEU A 92 0.20 -5.05 1.19
CA LEU A 92 0.97 -4.45 2.29
C LEU A 92 2.18 -5.30 2.68
N LYS A 93 2.00 -6.62 2.80
CA LYS A 93 3.09 -7.55 3.13
C LYS A 93 4.19 -7.51 2.06
N ARG A 94 3.83 -7.56 0.78
CA ARG A 94 4.78 -7.46 -0.35
C ARG A 94 5.56 -6.15 -0.30
N LYS A 95 4.86 -5.01 -0.16
CA LYS A 95 5.49 -3.67 -0.10
C LYS A 95 6.47 -3.56 1.08
N ARG A 96 6.13 -4.13 2.25
CA ARG A 96 7.03 -4.18 3.41
C ARG A 96 8.29 -5.02 3.15
N LEU A 97 8.16 -6.16 2.48
CA LEU A 97 9.30 -7.02 2.15
C LEU A 97 10.25 -6.33 1.16
N ASP A 98 9.73 -5.68 0.12
CA ASP A 98 10.52 -4.91 -0.86
C ASP A 98 11.34 -3.80 -0.17
N VAL A 99 10.70 -3.06 0.73
CA VAL A 99 11.35 -2.03 1.54
C VAL A 99 12.45 -2.61 2.44
N GLN A 100 12.17 -3.72 3.14
CA GLN A 100 13.16 -4.35 4.00
C GLN A 100 14.39 -4.79 3.21
N TRP A 101 14.18 -5.37 2.03
CA TRP A 101 15.26 -5.74 1.13
C TRP A 101 16.07 -4.52 0.68
N LYS A 102 15.41 -3.43 0.26
CA LYS A 102 16.09 -2.17 -0.12
C LYS A 102 16.95 -1.61 1.01
N LEU A 103 16.41 -1.58 2.24
CA LEU A 103 17.14 -1.09 3.41
C LEU A 103 18.34 -1.97 3.75
N ALA A 104 18.22 -3.29 3.63
CA ALA A 104 19.32 -4.22 3.81
C ALA A 104 20.43 -3.98 2.78
N SER A 105 20.07 -3.88 1.50
CA SER A 105 21.01 -3.62 0.40
C SER A 105 21.75 -2.28 0.58
N ILE A 106 21.06 -1.22 1.01
CA ILE A 106 21.69 0.08 1.29
C ILE A 106 22.66 -0.04 2.47
N LYS A 107 22.27 -0.74 3.54
CA LYS A 107 23.12 -0.94 4.71
C LYS A 107 24.42 -1.69 4.35
N GLU A 108 24.32 -2.75 3.56
CA GLU A 108 25.48 -3.51 3.09
C GLU A 108 26.42 -2.65 2.23
N ALA A 109 25.87 -1.90 1.27
CA ALA A 109 26.65 -0.99 0.43
C ALA A 109 27.36 0.09 1.25
N PHE A 110 26.65 0.71 2.20
CA PHE A 110 27.23 1.70 3.11
C PHE A 110 28.38 1.13 3.95
N GLN A 111 28.21 -0.08 4.49
CA GLN A 111 29.26 -0.76 5.27
C GLN A 111 30.50 -1.08 4.44
N ARG A 112 30.32 -1.45 3.17
CA ARG A 112 31.43 -1.77 2.26
C ARG A 112 32.20 -0.52 1.81
N GLU A 113 31.47 0.53 1.43
CA GLU A 113 32.05 1.64 0.65
C GLU A 113 32.33 2.88 1.50
N VAL A 114 31.52 3.15 2.52
CA VAL A 114 31.59 4.42 3.27
C VAL A 114 32.15 4.20 4.68
N HIS A 115 31.73 3.13 5.35
CA HIS A 115 32.16 2.85 6.73
C HIS A 115 33.67 2.59 6.84
N THR A 116 34.27 2.00 5.81
CA THR A 116 35.71 1.78 5.70
C THR A 116 36.49 3.08 5.53
N GLU A 117 36.00 4.02 4.71
CA GLU A 117 36.63 5.33 4.50
C GLU A 117 36.54 6.25 5.73
N ILE A 118 35.39 6.28 6.41
CA ILE A 118 35.21 7.07 7.64
C ILE A 118 36.17 6.59 8.74
N ASN A 119 36.38 5.28 8.88
CA ASN A 119 37.29 4.73 9.89
C ASN A 119 38.77 4.77 9.47
N ALA A 120 39.08 4.77 8.17
CA ALA A 120 40.46 4.94 7.68
C ALA A 120 40.95 6.39 7.79
N GLY A 121 40.05 7.37 7.71
CA GLY A 121 40.34 8.80 7.93
C GLY A 121 40.47 9.22 9.41
N ALA A 122 40.11 8.34 10.35
CA ALA A 122 40.18 8.60 11.79
C ALA A 122 41.51 8.16 12.43
N SER A 123 42.61 8.15 11.67
CA SER A 123 43.95 8.05 12.27
C SER A 123 44.27 9.39 12.94
N PRO A 124 44.43 9.47 14.27
CA PRO A 124 44.79 10.72 14.91
C PRO A 124 46.22 11.04 14.47
N ALA A 125 46.39 12.20 13.82
CA ALA A 125 47.71 12.78 13.67
C ALA A 125 48.28 13.02 15.07
N VAL A 126 49.35 12.28 15.39
CA VAL A 126 50.23 12.49 16.54
C VAL A 126 51.01 13.78 16.33
#